data_AF-A0A128EFE6-F1
#
_entry.id   AF-A0A128EFE6-F1
#
_cell.length_a   1.000
_cell.length_b   1.000
_cell.length_c   1.000
_cell.angle_alpha   90.00
_cell.angle_beta   90.00
_cell.angle_gamma   90.00
#
_symmetry.space_group_name_H-M   'P 1'
#
loop_
_entity.id
_entity.type
_entity.pdbx_description
1 polymer ?
#
loop_
_entity_poly.entity_id
_entity_poly.type
_entity_poly.pdbx_seq_one_letter_code
_entity_poly.pdbx_strand_id
1 'polypeptide(L)'
;MKRGFSLIELIFAIVIIGISVAALPRIIQQTQQSNEFALKQELTLNAKTMMGSILKEPWDSAGLKQSCDADNIAKGLPACTDTQAKSYTGMNGFPIYAIAIPTIAGAATRNGVANYTGAANVPNSRRLGSAYVATNKNAFAAVSFGVNTRNDIDDYDGLDFNMTPVGLNSGDFLTDTRIEVAVDFVDDVLTQGNYANTQTVTINLPNAGAAGAVSNIKRIKVTATDKSTGLKVDLYAYSFNIGDYPTLFRRTW
;
A
#
# COMPACT_ATOMS: atom_id res chain seq x y z
N MET A 1 -31.47 61.97 -33.82
CA MET A 1 -32.25 60.98 -34.59
C MET A 1 -32.34 59.69 -33.77
N LYS A 2 -33.53 59.31 -33.28
CA LYS A 2 -33.74 57.99 -32.67
C LYS A 2 -33.90 56.99 -33.83
N ARG A 3 -32.93 56.10 -34.04
CA ARG A 3 -33.03 55.03 -35.05
C ARG A 3 -33.91 53.92 -34.49
N GLY A 4 -35.02 53.61 -35.15
CA GLY A 4 -35.85 52.46 -34.82
C GLY A 4 -35.12 51.18 -35.22
N PHE A 5 -35.11 50.18 -34.35
CA PHE A 5 -34.55 48.86 -34.66
C PHE A 5 -35.36 48.15 -35.74
N SER A 6 -34.67 47.49 -36.67
CA SER A 6 -35.31 46.62 -37.66
C SER A 6 -35.76 45.31 -37.01
N LEU A 7 -36.87 44.74 -37.48
CA LEU A 7 -37.46 43.50 -36.94
C LEU A 7 -36.50 42.30 -37.03
N ILE A 8 -35.69 42.23 -38.10
CA ILE A 8 -34.69 41.17 -38.25
C ILE A 8 -33.55 41.29 -37.24
N GLU A 9 -33.14 42.52 -36.91
CA GLU A 9 -32.09 42.82 -35.94
C GLU A 9 -32.52 42.43 -34.52
N LEU A 10 -33.81 42.63 -34.21
CA LEU A 10 -34.43 42.19 -32.96
C LEU A 10 -34.44 40.66 -32.83
N ILE A 11 -34.82 39.95 -33.90
CA ILE A 11 -34.85 38.48 -33.89
C ILE A 11 -33.43 37.92 -33.73
N PHE A 12 -32.45 38.45 -34.47
CA PHE A 12 -31.06 38.03 -34.31
C PHE A 12 -30.54 38.27 -32.90
N ALA A 13 -30.83 39.42 -32.29
CA ALA A 13 -30.42 39.71 -30.93
C ALA A 13 -31.00 38.70 -29.92
N ILE A 14 -32.31 38.39 -30.01
CA ILE A 14 -32.96 37.45 -29.12
C ILE A 14 -32.39 36.03 -29.29
N VAL A 15 -32.15 35.59 -30.53
CA VAL A 15 -31.59 34.26 -30.81
C VAL A 15 -30.15 34.15 -30.29
N ILE A 16 -29.30 35.14 -30.55
CA ILE A 16 -27.91 35.16 -30.10
C ILE A 16 -27.85 35.13 -28.56
N ILE A 17 -28.66 35.95 -27.89
CA ILE A 17 -28.74 35.96 -26.43
C ILE A 17 -29.28 34.62 -25.92
N GLY A 18 -30.33 34.08 -26.54
CA GLY A 18 -30.93 32.80 -26.15
C GLY A 18 -29.94 31.63 -26.22
N ILE A 19 -29.17 31.52 -27.31
CA ILE A 19 -28.13 30.49 -27.45
C ILE A 19 -26.99 30.73 -26.45
N SER A 20 -26.54 31.98 -26.30
CA SER A 20 -25.43 32.32 -25.39
C SER A 20 -25.78 32.01 -23.93
N VAL A 21 -26.97 32.40 -23.48
CA VAL A 21 -27.44 32.16 -22.11
C VAL A 21 -27.69 30.67 -21.85
N ALA A 22 -28.08 29.89 -22.87
CA ALA A 22 -28.22 28.45 -22.74
C ALA A 22 -26.87 27.70 -22.69
N ALA A 23 -25.84 28.21 -23.37
CA ALA A 23 -24.52 27.57 -23.47
C ALA A 23 -23.62 27.83 -22.25
N LEU A 24 -23.66 29.05 -21.68
CA LEU A 24 -22.76 29.46 -20.58
C LEU A 24 -22.82 28.54 -19.35
N PRO A 25 -23.99 28.16 -18.79
CA PRO A 25 -24.05 27.29 -17.62
C PRO A 25 -23.43 25.92 -17.87
N ARG A 26 -23.63 25.37 -19.09
CA ARG A 26 -23.08 24.07 -19.48
C ARG A 26 -21.55 24.10 -19.55
N ILE A 27 -20.99 25.17 -20.12
CA ILE A 27 -19.53 25.35 -20.21
C ILE A 27 -18.92 25.46 -18.81
N ILE A 28 -19.57 26.21 -17.91
CA ILE A 28 -19.10 26.36 -16.52
C ILE A 28 -19.13 25.02 -15.80
N GLN A 29 -20.25 24.30 -15.88
CA GLN A 29 -20.40 22.98 -15.26
C GLN A 29 -19.37 21.98 -15.81
N GLN A 30 -19.14 21.98 -17.12
CA GLN A 30 -18.18 21.08 -17.74
C GLN A 30 -16.73 21.44 -17.38
N THR A 31 -16.41 22.73 -17.29
CA THR A 31 -15.11 23.20 -16.79
C THR A 31 -14.88 22.78 -15.33
N GLN A 32 -15.90 22.91 -14.47
CA GLN A 32 -15.81 22.49 -13.07
C GLN A 32 -15.58 20.97 -12.95
N GLN A 33 -16.33 20.16 -13.71
CA GLN A 33 -16.14 18.71 -13.72
C GLN A 33 -14.76 18.30 -14.25
N SER A 34 -14.26 19.00 -15.28
CA SER A 34 -12.92 18.78 -15.81
C SER A 34 -11.83 19.08 -14.78
N ASN A 35 -11.98 20.19 -14.05
CA ASN A 35 -11.04 20.57 -12.99
C ASN A 35 -11.07 19.57 -11.84
N GLU A 36 -12.27 19.17 -11.38
CA GLU A 36 -12.40 18.16 -10.32
C GLU A 36 -11.78 16.82 -10.73
N PHE A 37 -11.97 16.40 -11.99
CA PHE A 37 -11.37 15.17 -12.50
C PHE A 37 -9.83 15.24 -12.54
N ALA A 38 -9.26 16.38 -12.96
CA ALA A 38 -7.82 16.59 -12.94
C ALA A 38 -7.26 16.51 -11.51
N LEU A 39 -7.92 17.16 -10.54
CA LEU A 39 -7.54 17.06 -9.12
C LEU A 39 -7.60 15.61 -8.62
N LYS A 40 -8.65 14.84 -8.97
CA LYS A 40 -8.73 13.41 -8.61
C LYS A 40 -7.58 12.59 -9.17
N GLN A 41 -7.13 12.89 -10.40
CA GLN A 41 -6.00 12.19 -11.00
C GLN A 41 -4.69 12.47 -10.25
N GLU A 42 -4.44 13.72 -9.89
CA GLU A 42 -3.26 14.11 -9.11
C GLU A 42 -3.27 13.45 -7.72
N LEU A 43 -4.38 13.54 -6.98
CA LEU A 43 -4.53 12.88 -5.68
C LEU A 43 -4.33 11.37 -5.79
N THR A 44 -4.87 10.74 -6.84
CA THR A 44 -4.67 9.31 -7.10
C THR A 44 -3.20 8.99 -7.37
N LEU A 45 -2.49 9.83 -8.13
CA LEU A 45 -1.07 9.66 -8.41
C LEU A 45 -0.24 9.77 -7.12
N ASN A 46 -0.52 10.77 -6.28
CA ASN A 46 0.14 10.96 -4.99
C ASN A 46 -0.10 9.75 -4.07
N ALA A 47 -1.35 9.32 -3.91
CA ALA A 47 -1.71 8.14 -3.13
C ALA A 47 -1.04 6.86 -3.65
N LYS A 48 -1.01 6.66 -4.97
CA LYS A 48 -0.39 5.49 -5.60
C LYS A 48 1.12 5.48 -5.45
N THR A 49 1.76 6.64 -5.53
CA THR A 49 3.22 6.77 -5.35
C THR A 49 3.61 6.39 -3.93
N MET A 50 2.87 6.89 -2.93
CA MET A 50 3.07 6.50 -1.53
C MET A 50 2.80 5.01 -1.32
N MET A 51 1.66 4.50 -1.81
CA MET A 51 1.31 3.07 -1.70
C MET A 51 2.40 2.18 -2.31
N GLY A 52 2.93 2.55 -3.48
CA GLY A 52 4.02 1.83 -4.14
C GLY A 52 5.37 1.94 -3.40
N SER A 53 5.56 2.93 -2.53
CA SER A 53 6.70 2.98 -1.62
C SER A 53 6.50 2.00 -0.46
N ILE A 54 5.31 2.00 0.17
CA ILE A 54 5.01 1.12 1.31
C ILE A 54 5.08 -0.36 0.91
N LEU A 55 4.47 -0.72 -0.24
CA LEU A 55 4.46 -2.11 -0.72
C LEU A 55 5.83 -2.63 -1.17
N LYS A 56 6.86 -1.78 -1.21
CA LYS A 56 8.24 -2.20 -1.46
C LYS A 56 8.99 -2.59 -0.19
N GLU A 57 8.45 -2.22 0.97
CA GLU A 57 9.08 -2.54 2.23
C GLU A 57 8.74 -3.97 2.64
N PRO A 58 9.63 -4.64 3.39
CA PRO A 58 9.37 -5.92 4.03
C PRO A 58 8.04 -5.95 4.79
N TRP A 59 7.44 -7.14 4.89
CA TRP A 59 6.16 -7.29 5.57
C TRP A 59 6.24 -6.97 7.06
N ASP A 60 7.30 -7.40 7.77
CA ASP A 60 7.53 -7.15 9.20
C ASP A 60 9.00 -7.45 9.55
N SER A 61 9.69 -6.48 10.13
CA SER A 61 11.10 -6.55 10.50
C SER A 61 11.36 -7.30 11.82
N ALA A 62 10.37 -7.36 12.72
CA ALA A 62 10.46 -8.13 13.98
C ALA A 62 10.61 -9.62 13.71
N GLY A 63 9.96 -10.11 12.65
CA GLY A 63 10.16 -11.45 12.11
C GLY A 63 11.61 -11.77 11.74
N LEU A 64 12.27 -10.82 11.07
CA LEU A 64 13.68 -10.97 10.67
C LEU A 64 14.60 -10.94 11.89
N LYS A 65 14.35 -10.00 12.81
CA LYS A 65 15.12 -9.89 14.05
C LYS A 65 15.07 -11.18 14.86
N GLN A 66 13.89 -11.78 14.99
CA GLN A 66 13.74 -13.04 15.70
C GLN A 66 14.49 -14.20 15.01
N SER A 67 14.46 -14.25 13.67
CA SER A 67 15.19 -15.26 12.92
C SER A 67 16.71 -15.12 13.10
N CYS A 68 17.20 -13.88 13.12
CA CYS A 68 18.58 -13.56 13.43
C CYS A 68 18.94 -13.99 14.87
N ASP A 69 18.11 -13.63 15.85
CA ASP A 69 18.31 -14.00 17.25
C ASP A 69 18.37 -15.52 17.43
N ALA A 70 17.48 -16.27 16.77
CA ALA A 70 17.45 -17.72 16.82
C ALA A 70 18.74 -18.37 16.27
N ASP A 71 19.27 -17.87 15.15
CA ASP A 71 20.53 -18.36 14.60
C ASP A 71 21.73 -18.03 15.49
N ASN A 72 21.78 -16.81 16.04
CA ASN A 72 22.84 -16.43 16.98
C ASN A 72 22.82 -17.31 18.23
N ILE A 73 21.64 -17.53 18.83
CA ILE A 73 21.48 -18.39 19.99
C ILE A 73 21.93 -19.82 19.66
N ALA A 74 21.58 -20.35 18.47
CA ALA A 74 22.02 -21.67 18.03
C ALA A 74 23.55 -21.79 17.87
N LYS A 75 24.24 -20.66 17.62
CA LYS A 75 25.71 -20.56 17.54
C LYS A 75 26.37 -20.23 18.89
N GLY A 76 25.61 -20.11 19.98
CA GLY A 76 26.13 -19.68 21.28
C GLY A 76 26.54 -18.21 21.33
N LEU A 77 26.01 -17.39 20.42
CA LEU A 77 26.25 -15.96 20.34
C LEU A 77 25.12 -15.18 21.05
N PRO A 78 25.38 -13.94 21.53
CA PRO A 78 24.34 -13.04 22.02
C PRO A 78 23.27 -12.75 20.96
N ALA A 79 22.08 -12.31 21.39
CA ALA A 79 21.02 -11.84 20.49
C ALA A 79 21.57 -10.81 19.48
N CYS A 80 21.01 -10.80 18.27
CA CYS A 80 21.45 -9.93 17.20
C CYS A 80 21.26 -8.46 17.57
N THR A 81 22.26 -7.65 17.21
CA THR A 81 22.12 -6.20 17.08
C THR A 81 21.32 -5.84 15.83
N ASP A 82 20.78 -4.62 15.74
CA ASP A 82 20.03 -4.16 14.57
C ASP A 82 20.88 -4.16 13.29
N THR A 83 22.18 -3.88 13.42
CA THR A 83 23.14 -3.99 12.31
C THR A 83 23.31 -5.44 11.83
N GLN A 84 23.23 -6.42 12.73
CA GLN A 84 23.24 -7.83 12.34
C GLN A 84 21.92 -8.24 11.71
N ALA A 85 20.78 -7.80 12.25
CA ALA A 85 19.46 -7.99 11.63
C ALA A 85 19.41 -7.37 10.22
N LYS A 86 20.10 -6.25 9.98
CA LYS A 86 20.32 -5.67 8.65
C LYS A 86 21.14 -6.59 7.73
N SER A 87 22.18 -7.26 8.21
CA SER A 87 22.90 -8.21 7.36
C SER A 87 22.01 -9.39 6.99
N TYR A 88 21.05 -9.77 7.84
CA TYR A 88 19.99 -10.70 7.49
C TYR A 88 18.99 -10.14 6.45
N THR A 89 18.73 -8.82 6.42
CA THR A 89 17.93 -8.17 5.37
C THR A 89 18.72 -7.99 4.04
N GLY A 90 20.05 -7.88 4.12
CA GLY A 90 20.96 -7.59 3.01
C GLY A 90 21.80 -8.77 2.51
N MET A 91 21.62 -9.97 3.04
CA MET A 91 22.22 -11.19 2.50
C MET A 91 21.63 -11.44 1.11
N ASN A 92 22.51 -11.64 0.13
CA ASN A 92 22.19 -12.12 -1.22
C ASN A 92 21.17 -13.26 -1.12
N GLY A 93 19.93 -12.96 -1.52
CA GLY A 93 18.81 -13.85 -1.43
C GLY A 93 18.21 -13.86 -0.01
N PHE A 94 17.09 -13.17 0.15
CA PHE A 94 15.98 -13.81 0.86
C PHE A 94 15.86 -15.21 0.25
N PRO A 95 16.09 -16.30 1.00
CA PRO A 95 15.92 -17.62 0.44
C PRO A 95 14.43 -17.84 0.26
N ILE A 96 13.89 -17.42 -0.87
CA ILE A 96 12.57 -17.83 -1.29
C ILE A 96 12.74 -19.21 -1.88
N TYR A 97 12.54 -20.20 -1.02
CA TYR A 97 12.51 -21.58 -1.45
C TYR A 97 11.14 -21.92 -2.04
N ALA A 98 11.19 -22.69 -3.12
CA ALA A 98 10.09 -23.07 -3.98
C ALA A 98 8.91 -23.66 -3.20
N ILE A 99 7.69 -23.35 -3.67
CA ILE A 99 6.48 -23.89 -3.09
C ILE A 99 5.97 -25.06 -3.95
N ALA A 100 6.28 -26.29 -3.56
CA ALA A 100 5.83 -27.47 -4.30
C ALA A 100 4.33 -27.75 -4.09
N ILE A 101 3.61 -27.99 -5.19
CA ILE A 101 2.23 -28.48 -5.21
C ILE A 101 2.26 -29.95 -5.66
N PRO A 102 1.55 -30.87 -4.97
CA PRO A 102 1.81 -32.30 -5.00
C PRO A 102 1.19 -32.97 -6.22
N THR A 103 2.01 -33.29 -7.21
CA THR A 103 1.87 -34.52 -7.99
C THR A 103 3.03 -35.50 -7.73
N ILE A 104 3.91 -35.21 -6.74
CA ILE A 104 5.12 -36.00 -6.46
C ILE A 104 5.02 -36.57 -5.04
N ALA A 105 4.97 -37.89 -4.93
CA ALA A 105 5.06 -38.59 -3.65
C ALA A 105 6.40 -38.24 -2.96
N GLY A 106 6.33 -37.74 -1.72
CA GLY A 106 7.50 -37.38 -0.91
C GLY A 106 7.70 -35.89 -0.61
N ALA A 107 6.82 -34.98 -1.04
CA ALA A 107 6.89 -33.56 -0.68
C ALA A 107 5.53 -33.00 -0.24
N ALA A 108 5.45 -32.49 0.97
CA ALA A 108 4.34 -31.65 1.44
C ALA A 108 4.92 -30.38 2.07
N THR A 109 4.34 -29.19 1.76
CA THR A 109 4.06 -28.08 2.72
C THR A 109 3.61 -26.73 2.10
N ARG A 110 2.89 -25.89 2.89
CA ARG A 110 2.81 -24.41 2.81
C ARG A 110 2.49 -23.70 4.22
N ASN A 111 3.25 -22.71 4.79
CA ASN A 111 2.96 -21.42 5.55
C ASN A 111 4.06 -20.26 5.56
N GLY A 112 3.77 -18.99 5.20
CA GLY A 112 4.51 -17.73 5.58
C GLY A 112 6.05 -17.60 5.78
N VAL A 113 6.51 -16.40 6.20
CA VAL A 113 7.93 -16.06 6.43
C VAL A 113 8.56 -17.00 7.47
N ALA A 114 9.73 -17.54 7.11
CA ALA A 114 10.28 -18.82 7.60
C ALA A 114 10.80 -18.83 9.05
N ASN A 115 10.71 -20.02 9.68
CA ASN A 115 11.46 -20.41 10.88
C ASN A 115 12.88 -20.89 10.50
N TYR A 116 13.93 -20.28 11.07
CA TYR A 116 15.31 -20.77 10.93
C TYR A 116 15.70 -21.58 12.17
N THR A 117 15.50 -22.91 12.13
CA THR A 117 16.09 -23.81 13.14
C THR A 117 16.58 -25.12 12.52
N GLY A 118 17.91 -25.26 12.41
CA GLY A 118 18.59 -26.55 12.26
C GLY A 118 19.20 -26.84 10.88
N ALA A 119 20.45 -27.33 10.90
CA ALA A 119 21.30 -27.64 9.74
C ALA A 119 20.86 -28.87 8.90
N ALA A 120 19.56 -29.19 8.87
CA ALA A 120 18.99 -30.24 8.03
C ALA A 120 17.90 -29.62 7.14
N ASN A 121 18.37 -29.10 6.01
CA ASN A 121 17.57 -28.47 4.95
C ASN A 121 16.35 -29.32 4.56
N VAL A 122 15.15 -28.84 4.89
CA VAL A 122 13.92 -29.24 4.19
C VAL A 122 13.30 -27.99 3.56
N PRO A 123 13.60 -27.70 2.28
CA PRO A 123 13.10 -26.53 1.57
C PRO A 123 11.64 -26.74 1.21
N ASN A 124 10.74 -26.66 2.18
CA ASN A 124 9.31 -26.53 1.92
C ASN A 124 8.53 -26.09 3.16
N SER A 125 9.01 -26.28 4.41
CA SER A 125 8.19 -26.03 5.60
C SER A 125 8.00 -24.54 5.83
N ARG A 126 6.99 -24.06 5.14
CA ARG A 126 6.45 -22.75 5.27
C ARG A 126 5.78 -22.93 6.69
N ARG A 127 6.48 -22.41 7.70
CA ARG A 127 6.22 -22.42 9.14
C ARG A 127 6.50 -20.97 9.55
N LEU A 128 5.52 -20.32 10.18
CA LEU A 128 5.86 -19.30 11.16
C LEU A 128 6.96 -19.91 12.02
N GLY A 129 8.00 -19.14 12.35
CA GLY A 129 8.76 -19.44 13.57
C GLY A 129 7.78 -20.01 14.59
N SER A 130 8.05 -21.14 15.23
CA SER A 130 7.24 -21.49 16.42
C SER A 130 7.31 -20.37 17.48
N ALA A 131 8.19 -19.40 17.27
CA ALA A 131 8.30 -18.13 17.95
C ALA A 131 7.79 -16.89 17.16
N TYR A 132 7.44 -16.96 15.86
CA TYR A 132 7.03 -15.77 15.08
C TYR A 132 5.72 -15.22 15.61
N VAL A 133 5.84 -14.09 16.28
CA VAL A 133 4.74 -13.27 16.77
C VAL A 133 4.82 -11.99 15.96
N ALA A 134 3.94 -11.86 14.96
CA ALA A 134 3.79 -10.57 14.28
C ALA A 134 3.41 -9.52 15.33
N THR A 135 4.00 -8.34 15.18
CA THR A 135 3.82 -7.24 16.11
C THR A 135 2.34 -6.88 16.15
N ASN A 136 1.76 -6.75 17.34
CA ASN A 136 0.39 -6.27 17.43
C ASN A 136 0.30 -4.83 16.88
N LYS A 137 -0.88 -4.40 16.41
CA LYS A 137 -1.03 -3.04 15.88
C LYS A 137 -0.57 -1.95 16.86
N ASN A 138 -0.73 -2.17 18.17
CA ASN A 138 -0.32 -1.22 19.20
C ASN A 138 1.20 -1.02 19.29
N ALA A 139 1.99 -1.91 18.69
CA ALA A 139 3.44 -1.87 18.67
C ALA A 139 4.00 -1.57 17.26
N PHE A 140 3.14 -1.29 16.28
CA PHE A 140 3.54 -0.76 14.97
C PHE A 140 4.37 0.51 15.14
N ALA A 141 5.38 0.71 14.29
CA ALA A 141 6.39 1.78 14.33
C ALA A 141 7.25 1.85 15.60
N ALA A 142 6.87 1.19 16.70
CA ALA A 142 7.66 1.12 17.94
C ALA A 142 8.65 -0.05 17.94
N VAL A 143 8.35 -1.10 17.17
CA VAL A 143 9.16 -2.32 17.07
C VAL A 143 9.62 -2.46 15.62
N SER A 144 10.72 -1.80 15.31
CA SER A 144 11.33 -1.77 13.98
C SER A 144 12.80 -2.12 14.08
N PHE A 145 13.26 -3.09 13.28
CA PHE A 145 14.64 -3.60 13.35
C PHE A 145 15.35 -3.48 12.01
N GLY A 146 16.45 -2.72 11.96
CA GLY A 146 17.18 -2.48 10.72
C GLY A 146 17.85 -1.10 10.70
N VAL A 147 18.18 -0.61 9.51
CA VAL A 147 19.03 0.60 9.34
C VAL A 147 18.27 1.92 9.55
N ASN A 148 16.96 1.91 9.44
CA ASN A 148 16.12 3.10 9.41
C ASN A 148 14.91 2.93 10.33
N THR A 149 14.32 4.05 10.75
CA THR A 149 13.08 4.11 11.55
C THR A 149 11.82 3.73 10.78
N ARG A 150 11.94 3.55 9.45
CA ARG A 150 10.90 3.00 8.58
C ARG A 150 11.56 1.99 7.66
N ASN A 151 11.37 0.70 7.94
CA ASN A 151 12.04 -0.37 7.22
C ASN A 151 11.14 -1.58 6.94
N ASP A 152 9.88 -1.52 7.34
CA ASP A 152 8.82 -2.47 7.01
C ASP A 152 7.48 -1.74 6.81
N ILE A 153 6.45 -2.50 6.42
CA ILE A 153 5.12 -1.94 6.08
C ILE A 153 4.45 -1.27 7.29
N ASP A 154 4.55 -1.83 8.49
CA ASP A 154 3.86 -1.33 9.67
C ASP A 154 4.46 -0.05 10.26
N ASP A 155 5.72 0.25 9.96
CA ASP A 155 6.33 1.55 10.30
C ASP A 155 5.66 2.77 9.63
N TYR A 156 4.80 2.54 8.64
CA TYR A 156 4.04 3.58 7.96
C TYR A 156 2.66 3.82 8.60
N ASP A 157 2.25 3.04 9.61
CA ASP A 157 0.98 3.28 10.29
C ASP A 157 0.98 4.65 10.98
N GLY A 158 -0.09 5.41 10.78
CA GLY A 158 -0.23 6.75 11.36
C GLY A 158 0.66 7.83 10.71
N LEU A 159 1.34 7.53 9.59
CA LEU A 159 2.08 8.55 8.86
C LEU A 159 1.13 9.63 8.32
N ASP A 160 1.45 10.88 8.59
CA ASP A 160 0.70 12.05 8.13
C ASP A 160 1.67 13.17 7.74
N PHE A 161 1.60 13.63 6.49
CA PHE A 161 2.43 14.73 6.00
C PHE A 161 1.76 15.49 4.86
N ASN A 162 2.25 16.71 4.63
CA ASN A 162 1.79 17.57 3.55
C ASN A 162 2.81 17.58 2.40
N MET A 163 2.32 17.52 1.18
CA MET A 163 3.03 17.83 -0.04
C MET A 163 2.59 19.22 -0.50
N THR A 164 3.43 20.21 -0.21
CA THR A 164 3.15 21.60 -0.61
C THR A 164 3.96 21.92 -1.87
N PRO A 165 3.30 22.18 -3.01
CA PRO A 165 3.99 22.48 -4.26
C PRO A 165 4.75 23.81 -4.16
N VAL A 166 5.93 23.87 -4.79
CA VAL A 166 6.77 25.07 -4.85
C VAL A 166 6.55 25.75 -6.20
N GLY A 167 6.27 27.06 -6.18
CA GLY A 167 6.14 27.85 -7.41
C GLY A 167 4.80 27.65 -8.13
N LEU A 168 3.69 27.96 -7.43
CA LEU A 168 2.34 27.95 -7.98
C LEU A 168 2.23 28.96 -9.14
N ASN A 169 2.43 28.48 -10.37
CA ASN A 169 2.09 29.23 -11.58
C ASN A 169 0.63 28.97 -11.92
N SER A 170 -0.11 30.01 -12.31
CA SER A 170 -1.52 29.90 -12.69
C SER A 170 -1.70 28.96 -13.89
N GLY A 171 -2.23 27.76 -13.66
CA GLY A 171 -2.57 26.80 -14.70
C GLY A 171 -2.06 25.37 -14.49
N ASP A 172 -1.21 25.11 -13.49
CA ASP A 172 -0.81 23.74 -13.15
C ASP A 172 -1.78 23.11 -12.15
N PHE A 173 -2.05 21.80 -12.30
CA PHE A 173 -2.80 21.01 -11.34
C PHE A 173 -1.84 20.47 -10.29
N LEU A 174 -1.20 21.39 -9.55
CA LEU A 174 -0.39 21.09 -8.39
C LEU A 174 -1.18 21.46 -7.14
N THR A 175 -1.54 20.47 -6.34
CA THR A 175 -2.34 20.66 -5.12
C THR A 175 -1.50 20.54 -3.87
N ASP A 176 -1.82 21.37 -2.88
CA ASP A 176 -1.36 21.17 -1.51
C ASP A 176 -2.08 19.94 -0.95
N THR A 177 -1.43 18.78 -1.07
CA THR A 177 -2.02 17.48 -0.74
C THR A 177 -1.58 17.05 0.65
N ARG A 178 -2.52 16.67 1.51
CA ARG A 178 -2.23 15.90 2.73
C ARG A 178 -2.29 14.41 2.43
N ILE A 179 -1.26 13.66 2.83
CA ILE A 179 -1.18 12.21 2.71
C ILE A 179 -1.24 11.59 4.09
N GLU A 180 -2.24 10.73 4.31
CA GLU A 180 -2.42 9.96 5.55
C GLU A 180 -2.31 8.47 5.23
N VAL A 181 -1.55 7.72 6.03
CA VAL A 181 -1.39 6.27 5.91
C VAL A 181 -1.91 5.59 7.16
N ALA A 182 -2.72 4.55 6.96
CA ALA A 182 -3.13 3.65 8.02
C ALA A 182 -2.85 2.20 7.60
N VAL A 183 -2.22 1.45 8.49
CA VAL A 183 -1.93 0.03 8.31
C VAL A 183 -2.67 -0.76 9.38
N ASP A 184 -3.48 -1.71 8.96
CA ASP A 184 -4.24 -2.56 9.87
C ASP A 184 -4.02 -4.03 9.53
N PHE A 185 -4.21 -4.90 10.51
CA PHE A 185 -4.49 -6.30 10.20
C PHE A 185 -5.92 -6.44 9.66
N VAL A 186 -6.15 -7.46 8.85
CA VAL A 186 -7.50 -7.88 8.44
C VAL A 186 -7.71 -9.36 8.74
N ASP A 187 -8.97 -9.77 8.94
CA ASP A 187 -9.29 -11.16 9.22
C ASP A 187 -8.77 -12.09 8.12
N ASP A 188 -8.02 -13.10 8.55
CA ASP A 188 -7.46 -14.13 7.67
C ASP A 188 -8.36 -15.38 7.57
N VAL A 189 -9.67 -15.18 7.75
CA VAL A 189 -10.64 -16.27 7.74
C VAL A 189 -10.89 -16.70 6.30
N LEU A 190 -10.42 -17.89 5.98
CA LEU A 190 -10.65 -18.51 4.67
C LEU A 190 -12.13 -18.81 4.47
N THR A 191 -12.67 -18.45 3.31
CA THR A 191 -14.01 -18.86 2.87
C THR A 191 -13.98 -20.23 2.20
N GLN A 192 -12.83 -20.62 1.64
CA GLN A 192 -12.59 -21.94 1.08
C GLN A 192 -11.13 -22.35 1.26
N GLY A 193 -10.92 -23.62 1.56
CA GLY A 193 -9.59 -24.24 1.67
C GLY A 193 -8.99 -24.15 3.06
N ASN A 194 -7.72 -24.51 3.17
CA ASN A 194 -6.91 -24.36 4.38
C ASN A 194 -5.44 -24.09 4.03
N TYR A 195 -4.76 -23.34 4.89
CA TYR A 195 -3.38 -22.94 4.66
C TYR A 195 -2.40 -24.12 4.52
N ALA A 196 -2.69 -25.24 5.19
CA ALA A 196 -1.77 -26.37 5.29
C ALA A 196 -1.72 -27.24 4.02
N ASN A 197 -2.88 -27.51 3.40
CA ASN A 197 -3.04 -28.64 2.47
C ASN A 197 -3.79 -28.30 1.17
N THR A 198 -4.18 -27.04 0.95
CA THR A 198 -4.95 -26.68 -0.25
C THR A 198 -4.15 -25.87 -1.25
N GLN A 199 -4.36 -26.17 -2.54
CA GLN A 199 -3.68 -25.48 -3.66
C GLN A 199 -4.30 -24.10 -3.93
N THR A 200 -5.60 -24.00 -3.65
CA THR A 200 -6.39 -22.80 -3.81
C THR A 200 -7.04 -22.51 -2.47
N VAL A 201 -6.79 -21.31 -1.96
CA VAL A 201 -7.51 -20.72 -0.84
C VAL A 201 -8.32 -19.55 -1.37
N THR A 202 -9.48 -19.32 -0.80
CA THR A 202 -10.31 -18.13 -1.09
C THR A 202 -10.50 -17.35 0.19
N ILE A 203 -10.33 -16.03 0.09
CA ILE A 203 -10.42 -15.08 1.20
C ILE A 203 -11.27 -13.91 0.73
N ASN A 204 -12.20 -13.49 1.56
CA ASN A 204 -12.90 -12.22 1.38
C ASN A 204 -12.13 -11.14 2.11
N LEU A 205 -11.46 -10.25 1.38
CA LEU A 205 -10.69 -9.15 1.97
C LEU A 205 -11.65 -8.02 2.39
N PRO A 206 -11.81 -7.74 3.69
CA PRO A 206 -12.71 -6.69 4.14
C PRO A 206 -12.10 -5.31 3.91
N ASN A 207 -12.97 -4.34 3.62
CA ASN A 207 -12.59 -2.92 3.61
C ASN A 207 -12.56 -2.30 5.03
N ALA A 208 -12.43 -3.13 6.07
CA ALA A 208 -12.30 -2.71 7.46
C ALA A 208 -11.12 -3.46 8.10
N GLY A 209 -10.40 -2.79 9.01
CA GLY A 209 -9.37 -3.44 9.81
C GLY A 209 -9.99 -4.35 10.86
N ALA A 210 -9.30 -5.42 11.22
CA ALA A 210 -9.63 -6.26 12.36
C ALA A 210 -9.04 -5.61 13.62
N ALA A 211 -9.89 -5.27 14.59
CA ALA A 211 -9.45 -4.61 15.82
C ALA A 211 -8.68 -5.59 16.72
N GLY A 212 -7.37 -5.40 16.83
CA GLY A 212 -6.51 -6.04 17.84
C GLY A 212 -6.08 -7.48 17.57
N ALA A 213 -6.54 -8.11 16.48
CA ALA A 213 -6.09 -9.45 16.09
C ALA A 213 -4.87 -9.36 15.16
N VAL A 214 -3.82 -10.10 15.49
CA VAL A 214 -2.67 -10.31 14.60
C VAL A 214 -3.08 -11.29 13.50
N SER A 215 -2.71 -11.00 12.25
CA SER A 215 -3.10 -11.76 11.06
C SER A 215 -1.95 -11.87 10.06
N ASN A 216 -2.04 -12.78 9.10
CA ASN A 216 -1.11 -12.88 7.97
C ASN A 216 -1.37 -11.81 6.90
N ILE A 217 -2.36 -10.95 7.06
CA ILE A 217 -2.71 -9.96 6.05
C ILE A 217 -2.69 -8.57 6.68
N LYS A 218 -1.81 -7.71 6.14
CA LYS A 218 -1.79 -6.27 6.42
C LYS A 218 -2.58 -5.56 5.32
N ARG A 219 -3.53 -4.74 5.69
CA ARG A 219 -4.23 -3.80 4.82
C ARG A 219 -3.58 -2.43 4.97
N ILE A 220 -3.23 -1.83 3.85
CA ILE A 220 -2.67 -0.49 3.78
C ILE A 220 -3.75 0.41 3.17
N LYS A 221 -4.11 1.48 3.88
CA LYS A 221 -4.95 2.57 3.39
C LYS A 221 -4.09 3.81 3.23
N VAL A 222 -4.05 4.37 2.03
CA VAL A 222 -3.48 5.70 1.78
C VAL A 222 -4.60 6.66 1.40
N THR A 223 -4.73 7.74 2.15
CA THR A 223 -5.71 8.80 1.91
C THR A 223 -4.96 10.03 1.40
N ALA A 224 -5.27 10.46 0.17
CA ALA A 224 -4.81 11.74 -0.35
C ALA A 224 -5.96 12.75 -0.30
N THR A 225 -5.74 13.86 0.41
CA THR A 225 -6.71 14.94 0.57
C THR A 225 -6.14 16.23 -0.01
N ASP A 226 -6.83 16.83 -0.99
CA ASP A 226 -6.52 18.20 -1.40
C ASP A 226 -6.95 19.16 -0.29
N LYS A 227 -6.02 19.98 0.21
CA LYS A 227 -6.29 20.87 1.34
C LYS A 227 -7.14 22.07 0.97
N SER A 228 -7.22 22.42 -0.31
CA SER A 228 -7.98 23.60 -0.76
C SER A 228 -9.47 23.32 -0.91
N THR A 229 -9.83 22.18 -1.51
CA THR A 229 -11.22 21.77 -1.77
C THR A 229 -11.74 20.73 -0.77
N GLY A 230 -10.86 20.05 -0.04
CA GLY A 230 -11.21 18.94 0.83
C GLY A 230 -11.54 17.64 0.08
N LEU A 231 -11.32 17.60 -1.25
CA LEU A 231 -11.51 16.40 -2.06
C LEU A 231 -10.57 15.28 -1.59
N LYS A 232 -11.08 14.05 -1.51
CA LYS A 232 -10.34 12.88 -0.98
C LYS A 232 -10.33 11.72 -1.95
N VAL A 233 -9.20 11.01 -1.99
CA VAL A 233 -9.04 9.71 -2.64
C VAL A 233 -8.46 8.73 -1.63
N ASP A 234 -9.19 7.63 -1.42
CA ASP A 234 -8.73 6.49 -0.63
C ASP A 234 -8.23 5.38 -1.56
N LEU A 235 -6.99 4.95 -1.35
CA LEU A 235 -6.41 3.77 -2.01
C LEU A 235 -6.20 2.67 -0.97
N TYR A 236 -6.66 1.46 -1.28
CA TYR A 236 -6.51 0.28 -0.44
C TYR A 236 -5.60 -0.74 -1.13
N ALA A 237 -4.67 -1.30 -0.37
CA ALA A 237 -3.86 -2.45 -0.79
C ALA A 237 -3.78 -3.48 0.34
N TYR A 238 -3.43 -4.71 -0.03
CA TYR A 238 -3.27 -5.82 0.90
C TYR A 238 -1.92 -6.47 0.67
N SER A 239 -1.18 -6.67 1.75
CA SER A 239 0.10 -7.37 1.76
C SER A 239 -0.01 -8.63 2.61
N PHE A 240 0.42 -9.74 2.03
CA PHE A 240 0.25 -11.07 2.61
C PHE A 240 1.60 -11.57 3.15
N ASN A 241 1.60 -12.07 4.37
CA ASN A 241 2.71 -12.77 5.01
C ASN A 241 2.84 -14.20 4.46
N ILE A 242 3.01 -14.34 3.14
CA ILE A 242 3.13 -15.64 2.46
C ILE A 242 4.48 -15.82 1.76
N GLY A 243 5.45 -14.95 2.09
CA GLY A 243 6.71 -14.78 1.39
C GLY A 243 6.50 -14.01 0.09
N ASP A 244 7.23 -12.91 -0.07
CA ASP A 244 7.27 -12.21 -1.34
C ASP A 244 8.11 -13.00 -2.37
N TYR A 245 7.93 -12.73 -3.66
CA TYR A 245 8.67 -13.42 -4.73
C TYR A 245 10.09 -12.85 -4.90
N PRO A 246 11.15 -13.67 -5.14
CA PRO A 246 12.55 -13.26 -4.96
C PRO A 246 13.04 -12.24 -5.98
N THR A 247 12.28 -12.02 -7.06
CA THR A 247 12.70 -11.13 -8.15
C THR A 247 11.80 -9.92 -8.37
N LEU A 248 11.04 -9.49 -7.36
CA LEU A 248 10.36 -8.19 -7.40
C LEU A 248 11.17 -7.00 -6.85
N PHE A 249 12.49 -7.13 -6.70
CA PHE A 249 13.35 -5.97 -6.41
C PHE A 249 14.53 -5.87 -7.36
N ARG A 250 14.31 -5.11 -8.43
CA ARG A 250 14.99 -3.82 -8.72
C ARG A 250 14.83 -3.52 -10.20
N ARG A 251 13.80 -2.75 -10.59
CA ARG A 251 13.89 -2.02 -11.86
C ARG A 251 14.81 -0.83 -11.60
N THR A 252 16.11 -1.05 -11.76
CA THR A 252 17.07 0.04 -11.98
C THR A 252 16.64 0.76 -13.24
N TRP A 253 16.35 2.05 -13.11
CA TRP A 253 16.46 2.99 -14.22
C TRP A 253 17.92 3.38 -14.38
#